data_AF-A0A7Y3HRM3-F1
#
_entry.id   AF-A0A7Y3HRM3-F1
#
_cell.length_a   1.000
_cell.length_b   1.000
_cell.length_c   1.000
_cell.angle_alpha   90.00
_cell.angle_beta   90.00
_cell.angle_gamma   90.00
#
_symmetry.space_group_name_H-M   'P 1'
#
loop_
_entity.id
_entity.type
_entity.pdbx_description
1 polymer ?
#
loop_
_entity_poly.entity_id
_entity_poly.type
_entity_poly.pdbx_seq_one_letter_code
_entity_poly.pdbx_strand_id
1 'polypeptide(L)'
;TPVDSNKMIVFDNNGRFSSNGAICSFAAAVNENVEGTYEIFSDTEFRIYCAVENLDYVTLFLENEVLIVNYPCIEPWSHKYIKID
;
A
#
# COMPACT_ATOMS: atom_id res chain seq x y z
N THR A 1 4.19 -0.88 19.12
CA THR A 1 2.83 -0.39 19.38
C THR A 1 2.23 0.02 18.05
N PRO A 2 0.93 -0.24 17.81
CA PRO A 2 0.27 0.29 16.62
C PRO A 2 0.34 1.82 16.63
N VAL A 3 0.55 2.41 15.47
CA VAL A 3 0.57 3.86 15.25
C VAL A 3 -0.52 4.18 14.25
N ASP A 4 -1.39 5.12 14.61
CA ASP A 4 -2.42 5.60 13.70
C ASP A 4 -1.83 6.58 12.69
N SER A 5 -2.37 6.56 11.47
CA SER A 5 -1.96 7.44 10.38
C SER A 5 -3.18 7.90 9.59
N ASN A 6 -3.11 9.11 9.03
CA ASN A 6 -4.10 9.64 8.08
C ASN A 6 -3.72 9.32 6.63
N LYS A 7 -2.92 8.29 6.41
CA LYS A 7 -2.50 7.88 5.08
C LYS A 7 -3.69 7.29 4.31
N MET A 8 -3.91 7.79 3.11
CA MET A 8 -4.99 7.38 2.21
C MET A 8 -4.38 6.87 0.92
N ILE A 9 -4.95 5.78 0.40
CA ILE A 9 -4.63 5.22 -0.92
C ILE A 9 -5.92 5.21 -1.73
N VAL A 10 -5.86 5.72 -2.95
CA VAL A 10 -6.96 5.70 -3.92
C VAL A 10 -6.54 4.83 -5.09
N PHE A 11 -7.37 3.83 -5.42
CA PHE A 11 -7.16 2.95 -6.57
C PHE A 11 -8.12 3.36 -7.68
N ASP A 12 -7.59 3.71 -8.84
CA ASP A 12 -8.35 4.06 -10.02
C ASP A 12 -8.56 2.83 -10.91
N ASN A 13 -9.72 2.75 -11.58
CA ASN A 13 -10.08 1.62 -12.46
C ASN A 13 -9.17 1.44 -13.70
N ASN A 14 -8.18 2.32 -13.91
CA ASN A 14 -7.21 2.27 -14.99
C ASN A 14 -5.86 1.64 -14.58
N GLY A 15 -5.80 0.99 -13.41
CA GLY A 15 -4.57 0.35 -12.91
C GLY A 15 -3.57 1.33 -12.29
N ARG A 16 -4.00 2.57 -11.99
CA ARG A 16 -3.20 3.57 -11.28
C ARG A 16 -3.66 3.71 -9.84
N PHE A 17 -2.74 4.09 -8.96
CA PHE A 17 -3.09 4.52 -7.62
C PHE A 17 -2.50 5.88 -7.33
N SER A 18 -3.11 6.59 -6.39
CA SER A 18 -2.53 7.76 -5.73
C SER A 18 -2.55 7.56 -4.21
N SER A 19 -1.61 8.18 -3.51
CA SER A 19 -1.54 8.16 -2.05
C SER A 19 -0.97 9.47 -1.53
N ASN A 20 -1.43 9.91 -0.36
CA ASN A 20 -0.89 11.08 0.34
C ASN A 20 0.34 10.77 1.20
N GLY A 21 0.96 9.60 1.01
CA GLY A 21 2.25 9.24 1.60
C GLY A 21 2.91 8.05 0.91
N ALA A 22 4.21 7.88 1.12
CA ALA A 22 5.02 6.80 0.57
C ALA A 22 4.37 5.42 0.78
N ILE A 23 4.08 4.68 -0.29
CA ILE A 23 3.57 3.29 -0.18
C ILE A 23 4.71 2.29 -0.08
N CYS A 24 5.78 2.50 -0.82
CA CYS A 24 6.99 1.67 -0.83
C CYS A 24 7.89 1.90 0.39
N SER A 25 7.38 2.53 1.43
CA SER A 25 8.04 2.72 2.71
C SER A 25 7.07 2.43 3.84
N PHE A 26 7.58 1.85 4.92
CA PHE A 26 6.83 1.57 6.15
C PHE A 26 6.58 2.84 6.99
N ALA A 27 7.01 4.02 6.53
CA ALA A 27 6.77 5.26 7.24
C ALA A 27 5.28 5.60 7.32
N ALA A 28 4.80 6.01 8.50
CA ALA A 28 3.43 6.49 8.71
C ALA A 28 3.18 7.93 8.18
N ALA A 29 4.23 8.58 7.64
CA ALA A 29 4.20 9.97 7.21
C ALA A 29 3.30 10.19 5.98
N VAL A 30 2.71 11.38 5.93
CA VAL A 30 1.81 11.86 4.85
C VAL A 30 2.35 13.15 4.19
N ASN A 31 3.67 13.19 4.03
CA ASN A 31 4.41 14.39 3.60
C ASN A 31 4.66 14.46 2.09
N GLU A 32 4.17 13.50 1.32
CA GLU A 32 4.35 13.44 -0.12
C GLU A 32 3.13 12.83 -0.81
N ASN A 33 2.75 13.37 -1.97
CA ASN A 33 1.80 12.71 -2.84
C ASN A 33 2.58 11.80 -3.79
N VAL A 34 2.21 10.53 -3.81
CA VAL A 34 2.81 9.54 -4.69
C VAL A 34 1.74 8.97 -5.61
N GLU A 35 2.14 8.70 -6.84
CA GLU A 35 1.32 7.98 -7.81
C GLU A 35 2.12 6.80 -8.34
N GLY A 36 1.41 5.77 -8.78
CA GLY A 36 2.04 4.63 -9.42
C GLY A 36 1.01 3.73 -10.06
N THR A 37 1.45 2.53 -10.41
CA THR A 37 0.60 1.48 -10.97
C THR A 37 0.48 0.33 -10.01
N TYR A 38 -0.68 -0.30 -10.01
CA TYR A 38 -0.92 -1.55 -9.30
C TYR A 38 -1.36 -2.63 -10.27
N GLU A 39 -1.13 -3.88 -9.90
CA GLU A 39 -1.56 -5.05 -10.66
C GLU A 39 -2.39 -5.96 -9.77
N ILE A 40 -3.49 -6.48 -10.32
CA ILE A 40 -4.40 -7.40 -9.66
C ILE A 40 -3.97 -8.82 -10.01
N PHE A 41 -3.54 -9.60 -9.01
CA PHE A 41 -3.14 -11.00 -9.18
C PHE A 41 -4.30 -11.96 -8.91
N SER A 42 -5.20 -11.58 -8.02
CA SER A 42 -6.45 -12.29 -7.72
C SER A 42 -7.49 -11.32 -7.18
N ASP A 43 -8.70 -11.81 -6.88
CA ASP A 43 -9.77 -11.00 -6.27
C ASP A 43 -9.37 -10.35 -4.93
N THR A 44 -8.33 -10.87 -4.27
CA THR A 44 -7.89 -10.41 -2.94
C THR A 44 -6.42 -10.02 -2.88
N GLU A 45 -5.61 -10.29 -3.91
CA GLU A 45 -4.16 -10.01 -3.92
C GLU A 45 -3.80 -9.02 -5.03
N PHE A 46 -3.08 -7.96 -4.64
CA PHE A 46 -2.63 -6.88 -5.51
C PHE A 46 -1.14 -6.64 -5.28
N ARG A 47 -0.45 -6.06 -6.24
CA ARG A 47 0.92 -5.55 -6.05
C ARG A 47 1.03 -4.11 -6.48
N ILE A 48 1.77 -3.33 -5.69
CA ILE A 48 2.25 -2.01 -6.07
C ILE A 48 3.73 -2.13 -6.35
N TYR A 49 4.13 -1.76 -7.57
CA TYR A 49 5.53 -1.77 -7.98
C TYR A 49 6.27 -0.59 -7.36
N CYS A 50 7.46 -0.88 -6.85
CA CYS A 50 8.30 0.02 -6.09
C CYS A 50 9.61 0.24 -6.85
N ALA A 51 9.92 1.49 -7.16
CA ALA A 51 11.17 1.88 -7.81
C ALA A 51 12.22 2.32 -6.77
N VAL A 52 12.35 1.55 -5.69
CA VAL A 52 13.28 1.81 -4.58
C VAL A 52 14.24 0.65 -4.42
N GLU A 53 15.46 0.96 -3.97
CA GLU A 53 16.54 -0.02 -3.85
C GLU A 53 16.14 -1.18 -2.91
N ASN A 54 16.28 -2.42 -3.39
CA ASN A 54 15.96 -3.66 -2.67
C ASN A 54 14.47 -3.90 -2.35
N LEU A 55 13.55 -3.21 -3.03
CA LEU A 55 12.11 -3.45 -2.90
C LEU A 55 11.42 -3.30 -4.25
N ASP A 56 11.19 -4.43 -4.93
CA ASP A 56 10.55 -4.44 -6.26
C ASP A 56 9.05 -4.16 -6.20
N TYR A 57 8.38 -4.66 -5.16
CA TYR A 57 6.95 -4.46 -4.95
C TYR A 57 6.55 -4.68 -3.49
N VAL A 58 5.40 -4.12 -3.12
CA VAL A 58 4.66 -4.50 -1.91
C VAL A 58 3.42 -5.28 -2.31
N THR A 59 3.04 -6.27 -1.50
CA THR A 59 1.82 -7.06 -1.72
C THR A 59 0.71 -6.50 -0.87
N LEU A 60 -0.47 -6.35 -1.45
CA LEU A 60 -1.67 -5.91 -0.75
C LEU A 60 -2.69 -7.04 -0.71
N PHE A 61 -3.29 -7.25 0.45
CA PHE A 61 -4.36 -8.22 0.67
C PHE A 61 -5.64 -7.49 1.06
N LEU A 62 -6.74 -7.76 0.35
CA LEU A 62 -8.06 -7.25 0.70
C LEU A 62 -8.83 -8.34 1.46
N GLU A 63 -9.03 -8.11 2.75
CA GLU A 63 -9.73 -9.04 3.66
C GLU A 63 -10.83 -8.29 4.41
N ASN A 64 -12.11 -8.65 4.18
CA ASN A 64 -13.25 -8.07 4.89
C ASN A 64 -13.24 -6.52 4.91
N GLU A 65 -13.03 -5.89 3.76
CA GLU A 65 -12.94 -4.42 3.59
C GLU A 65 -11.72 -3.76 4.27
N VAL A 66 -10.81 -4.55 4.83
CA VAL A 66 -9.50 -4.09 5.30
C VAL A 66 -8.46 -4.38 4.24
N LEU A 67 -7.71 -3.35 3.85
CA LEU A 67 -6.56 -3.51 2.97
C LEU A 67 -5.29 -3.63 3.81
N ILE A 68 -4.56 -4.71 3.64
CA ILE A 68 -3.31 -5.00 4.36
C ILE A 68 -2.15 -4.91 3.38
N VAL A 69 -1.28 -3.92 3.57
CA VAL A 69 -0.02 -3.80 2.80
C VAL A 69 1.07 -4.56 3.55
N ASN A 70 1.64 -5.57 2.92
CA ASN A 70 2.76 -6.36 3.40
C ASN A 70 4.05 -5.96 2.70
N TYR A 71 5.06 -5.62 3.51
CA TYR A 71 6.39 -5.25 3.05
C TYR A 71 7.31 -6.47 3.10
N PRO A 72 7.99 -6.85 1.98
CA PRO A 72 8.97 -7.92 2.00
C PRO A 72 10.21 -7.44 2.77
N CYS A 73 10.29 -7.78 4.06
CA CYS A 73 11.41 -7.48 4.94
C CYS A 73 11.74 -8.71 5.80
N ILE A 74 12.95 -8.74 6.39
CA ILE A 74 13.41 -9.85 7.26
C ILE A 74 12.45 -10.04 8.45
N GLU A 75 11.92 -8.93 8.95
CA GLU A 75 10.80 -8.93 9.89
C GLU A 75 9.52 -8.53 9.14
N PRO A 76 8.39 -9.21 9.33
CA PRO A 76 7.15 -8.84 8.66
C PRO A 76 6.61 -7.53 9.24
N TRP A 77 6.58 -6.49 8.41
CA TRP A 77 5.89 -5.23 8.69
C TRP A 77 4.64 -5.13 7.83
N SER A 78 3.55 -4.64 8.42
CA SER A 78 2.27 -4.49 7.72
C SER A 78 1.60 -3.17 8.08
N HIS A 79 0.97 -2.56 7.08
CA HIS A 79 0.01 -1.47 7.29
C HIS A 79 -1.41 -1.97 7.05
N LYS A 80 -2.35 -1.55 7.90
CA LYS A 80 -3.77 -1.84 7.75
C LYS A 80 -4.50 -0.54 7.42
N TYR A 81 -5.36 -0.59 6.41
CA TYR A 81 -6.22 0.50 6.00
C TYR A 81 -7.67 0.06 6.10
N ILE A 82 -8.52 0.99 6.50
CA ILE A 82 -9.97 0.83 6.46
C ILE A 82 -10.49 1.51 5.19
N LYS A 83 -11.51 0.92 4.57
CA LYS A 83 -12.22 1.56 3.47
C LYS A 83 -12.92 2.83 3.99
N ILE A 84 -12.80 3.91 3.22
CA ILE A 84 -13.54 5.16 3.42
C ILE A 84 -14.48 5.29 2.22
N ASP A 85 -15.78 5.46 2.47
CA ASP A 85 -16.81 5.65 1.44
C ASP A 85 -16.89 7.11 0.95
#